data_AF-A0A935W439-F1
#
_entry.id   AF-A0A935W439-F1
#
_cell.length_a   1.000
_cell.length_b   1.000
_cell.length_c   1.000
_cell.angle_alpha   90.00
_cell.angle_beta   90.00
_cell.angle_gamma   90.00
#
_symmetry.space_group_name_H-M   'P 1'
#
loop_
_entity.id
_entity.type
_entity.pdbx_description
1 polymer ?
#
loop_
_entity_poly.entity_id
_entity_poly.type
_entity_poly.pdbx_seq_one_letter_code
_entity_poly.pdbx_strand_id
1 'polypeptide(L)'
;MALSIRTLRLRRQLRIAIGDAGNPAMLRAMRVHSNFAEYVPLSLLLVYFVEVQGAQATLVHGLCLCLLIGRLAHAFGVSQPDENFSFRVTGMALTFTVLFFSSAWLLIAFFHAGLA
;
A
#
# COMPACT_ATOMS: atom_id res chain seq x y z
N MET A 1 7.42 8.51 3.03
CA MET A 1 8.52 9.51 2.95
C MET A 1 9.50 9.24 1.81
N ALA A 2 10.12 8.05 1.69
CA ALA A 2 11.08 7.77 0.62
C ALA A 2 10.53 8.02 -0.80
N LEU A 3 9.30 7.58 -1.09
CA LEU A 3 8.64 7.80 -2.39
C LEU A 3 8.40 9.29 -2.69
N SER A 4 7.99 10.07 -1.68
CA SER A 4 7.82 11.53 -1.78
C SER A 4 9.15 12.24 -2.04
N ILE A 5 10.23 11.82 -1.37
CA ILE A 5 11.57 12.38 -1.62
C ILE A 5 12.01 12.07 -3.05
N ARG A 6 11.76 10.85 -3.54
CA ARG A 6 12.08 10.45 -4.91
C ARG A 6 11.33 11.30 -5.94
N THR A 7 10.02 11.50 -5.79
CA THR A 7 9.24 12.34 -6.71
C THR A 7 9.72 13.81 -6.67
N LEU A 8 10.01 14.35 -5.49
CA LEU A 8 10.54 15.72 -5.36
C LEU A 8 11.92 15.89 -6.01
N ARG A 9 12.83 14.93 -5.82
CA ARG A 9 14.16 14.94 -6.48
C ARG A 9 14.01 14.89 -7.99
N LEU A 10 13.14 14.03 -8.51
CA LEU A 10 12.92 13.89 -9.94
C LEU A 10 12.30 15.15 -10.56
N ARG A 11 11.32 15.78 -9.89
CA ARG A 11 10.76 17.08 -10.32
C ARG A 11 11.83 18.15 -10.46
N ARG A 12 12.73 18.25 -9.48
CA ARG A 12 13.83 19.22 -9.49
C ARG A 12 14.83 18.94 -10.62
N GLN A 13 15.21 17.68 -10.81
CA GLN A 13 16.16 17.26 -11.85
C GLN A 13 15.61 17.48 -13.26
N LEU A 14 14.34 17.11 -13.49
CA LEU A 14 13.69 17.21 -14.79
C LEU A 14 13.07 18.60 -15.05
N ARG A 15 13.12 19.51 -14.06
CA ARG A 15 12.48 20.84 -14.09
C ARG A 15 10.97 20.77 -14.41
N ILE A 16 10.28 19.76 -13.89
CA ILE A 16 8.84 19.55 -14.10
C ILE A 16 8.08 20.07 -12.86
N ALA A 17 7.37 21.18 -13.02
CA ALA A 17 6.58 21.77 -11.94
C ALA A 17 5.33 20.94 -11.60
N ILE A 18 4.50 20.62 -12.59
CA ILE A 18 3.21 19.92 -12.44
C ILE A 18 3.10 18.82 -13.49
N GLY A 19 2.42 17.73 -13.14
CA GLY A 19 2.28 16.56 -14.01
C GLY A 19 3.61 15.83 -14.20
N ASP A 20 3.71 15.14 -15.33
CA ASP A 20 4.86 14.33 -15.75
C ASP A 20 5.58 14.87 -17.01
N ALA A 21 5.02 15.87 -17.69
CA ALA A 21 5.57 16.48 -18.91
C ALA A 21 5.98 15.47 -20.01
N GLY A 22 5.28 14.33 -20.09
CA GLY A 22 5.63 13.24 -21.01
C GLY A 22 6.88 12.44 -20.62
N ASN A 23 7.47 12.70 -19.45
CA ASN A 23 8.64 11.98 -18.97
C ASN A 23 8.22 10.66 -18.28
N PRO A 24 8.60 9.50 -18.83
CA PRO A 24 8.14 8.20 -18.31
C PRO A 24 8.65 7.92 -16.90
N ALA A 25 9.84 8.41 -16.53
CA ALA A 25 10.38 8.25 -15.17
C ALA A 25 9.57 9.06 -14.15
N MET A 26 9.11 10.25 -14.53
CA MET A 26 8.25 11.10 -13.71
C MET A 26 6.86 10.49 -13.52
N LEU A 27 6.25 10.00 -14.60
CA LEU A 27 4.98 9.27 -14.55
C LEU A 27 5.07 8.06 -13.61
N ARG A 28 6.11 7.23 -13.77
CA ARG A 28 6.33 6.04 -12.91
C ARG A 28 6.50 6.42 -11.45
N ALA A 29 7.32 7.43 -11.14
CA ALA A 29 7.50 7.90 -9.77
C ALA A 29 6.19 8.41 -9.14
N MET A 30 5.37 9.14 -9.89
CA MET A 30 4.05 9.60 -9.45
C MET A 30 3.11 8.43 -9.17
N ARG A 31 3.03 7.44 -10.07
CA ARG A 31 2.14 6.28 -9.89
C ARG A 31 2.52 5.43 -8.69
N VAL A 32 3.81 5.20 -8.44
CA VAL A 32 4.27 4.47 -7.24
C VAL A 32 3.90 5.24 -5.97
N HIS A 33 4.07 6.56 -5.95
CA HIS A 33 3.71 7.38 -4.81
C HIS A 33 2.19 7.43 -4.57
N SER A 34 1.40 7.65 -5.62
CA SER A 34 -0.08 7.68 -5.56
C SER A 34 -0.63 6.36 -5.05
N ASN A 35 -0.16 5.24 -5.59
CA ASN A 35 -0.59 3.92 -5.15
C ASN A 35 -0.30 3.69 -3.65
N PHE A 36 0.86 4.12 -3.16
CA PHE A 36 1.13 4.05 -1.73
C PHE A 36 0.15 4.90 -0.91
N ALA A 37 -0.15 6.13 -1.35
CA ALA A 37 -1.09 7.03 -0.68
C ALA A 37 -2.55 6.55 -0.73
N GLU A 38 -2.93 5.81 -1.77
CA GLU A 38 -4.28 5.25 -1.93
C GLU A 38 -4.51 4.05 -1.00
N TYR A 39 -3.54 3.12 -0.90
CA TYR A 39 -3.77 1.84 -0.23
C TYR A 39 -3.29 1.80 1.22
N VAL A 40 -2.11 2.36 1.52
CA VAL A 40 -1.47 2.17 2.84
C VAL A 40 -2.24 2.84 3.99
N PRO A 41 -2.70 4.10 3.88
CA PRO A 41 -3.44 4.73 4.97
C PRO A 41 -4.73 3.98 5.30
N LEU A 42 -5.46 3.54 4.28
CA LEU A 42 -6.68 2.76 4.46
C LEU A 42 -6.40 1.39 5.08
N SER A 43 -5.37 0.67 4.61
CA SER A 43 -4.97 -0.62 5.20
C SER A 43 -4.60 -0.48 6.68
N LEU A 44 -3.82 0.54 7.05
CA LEU A 44 -3.45 0.77 8.45
C LEU A 44 -4.66 1.12 9.32
N LEU A 45 -5.61 1.91 8.78
CA LEU A 45 -6.84 2.23 9.48
C LEU A 45 -7.68 0.99 9.77
N LEU A 46 -7.82 0.07 8.80
CA LEU A 46 -8.54 -1.17 9.00
C LEU A 46 -7.85 -2.09 10.01
N VAL A 47 -6.52 -2.23 9.93
CA VAL A 47 -5.76 -3.02 10.90
C VAL A 47 -5.88 -2.44 12.31
N TYR A 48 -5.89 -1.11 12.46
CA TYR A 48 -6.15 -0.45 13.73
C TYR A 48 -7.53 -0.81 14.30
N PHE A 49 -8.59 -0.79 13.49
CA PHE A 49 -9.91 -1.22 13.96
C PHE A 49 -9.95 -2.70 14.34
N VAL A 50 -9.22 -3.56 13.63
CA VAL A 50 -9.11 -4.99 13.97
C VAL A 50 -8.46 -5.17 15.34
N GLU A 51 -7.41 -4.40 15.63
CA GLU A 51 -6.74 -4.38 16.94
C GLU A 51 -7.66 -3.88 18.06
N VAL A 52 -8.38 -2.77 17.84
CA VAL A 52 -9.30 -2.18 18.82
C VAL A 52 -10.48 -3.11 19.14
N GLN A 53 -10.91 -3.95 18.19
CA GLN A 53 -11.94 -4.97 18.44
C GLN A 53 -11.43 -6.20 19.20
N GLY A 54 -10.17 -6.20 19.67
CA GLY A 54 -9.62 -7.26 20.51
C GLY A 54 -9.15 -8.49 19.74
N ALA A 55 -8.82 -8.35 18.46
CA ALA A 55 -8.21 -9.44 17.70
C ALA A 55 -6.88 -9.88 18.32
N GLN A 56 -6.53 -11.17 18.13
CA GLN A 56 -5.26 -11.71 18.61
C GLN A 56 -4.06 -10.94 18.02
N ALA A 57 -3.04 -10.68 18.86
CA ALA A 57 -1.86 -9.94 18.45
C ALA A 57 -1.14 -10.57 17.24
N THR A 58 -1.12 -11.91 17.14
CA THR A 58 -0.54 -12.64 16.00
C THR A 58 -1.19 -12.29 14.66
N LEU A 59 -2.51 -12.08 14.63
CA LEU A 59 -3.24 -11.70 13.42
C LEU A 59 -2.88 -10.26 13.01
N VAL A 60 -2.86 -9.33 13.97
CA VAL A 60 -2.49 -7.93 13.73
C VAL A 60 -1.07 -7.82 13.19
N HIS A 61 -0.10 -8.49 13.84
CA HIS A 61 1.29 -8.50 13.38
C HIS A 61 1.45 -9.18 12.02
N GLY A 62 0.70 -10.25 11.75
CA GLY A 62 0.66 -10.92 10.45
C GLY A 62 0.16 -10.01 9.32
N LEU A 63 -0.92 -9.26 9.56
CA LEU A 63 -1.45 -8.27 8.61
C LEU A 63 -0.47 -7.13 8.35
N CYS A 64 0.15 -6.59 9.40
CA CYS A 64 1.18 -5.55 9.30
C CYS A 64 2.40 -6.03 8.49
N LEU A 65 2.89 -7.24 8.76
CA LEU A 65 4.03 -7.82 8.05
C LEU A 65 3.69 -8.07 6.57
N CYS A 66 2.49 -8.59 6.30
CA CYS A 66 1.99 -8.80 4.95
C CYS A 66 1.91 -7.48 4.17
N LEU A 67 1.39 -6.41 4.78
CA LEU A 67 1.35 -5.07 4.20
C LEU A 67 2.76 -4.56 3.91
N LEU A 68 3.67 -4.67 4.87
CA LEU A 68 5.05 -4.20 4.73
C LEU A 68 5.76 -4.90 3.56
N ILE A 69 5.73 -6.23 3.53
CA ILE A 69 6.36 -7.03 2.46
C ILE A 69 5.73 -6.70 1.10
N GLY A 70 4.40 -6.64 1.03
CA GLY A 70 3.69 -6.32 -0.21
C GLY A 70 4.07 -4.95 -0.77
N ARG A 71 4.20 -3.93 0.10
CA ARG A 71 4.58 -2.57 -0.33
C ARG A 71 6.05 -2.47 -0.71
N LEU A 72 6.95 -3.17 -0.02
CA LEU A 72 8.37 -3.24 -0.41
C LEU A 72 8.53 -3.93 -1.78
N ALA A 73 7.86 -5.07 -1.99
CA ALA A 73 7.87 -5.79 -3.26
C ALA A 73 7.30 -4.95 -4.40
N HIS A 74 6.15 -4.29 -4.19
CA HIS A 74 5.53 -3.41 -5.18
C HIS A 74 6.43 -2.22 -5.53
N ALA A 75 6.96 -1.53 -4.52
CA ALA A 75 7.84 -0.39 -4.72
C ALA A 75 9.12 -0.80 -5.45
N PHE A 76 9.70 -1.95 -5.13
CA PHE A 76 10.89 -2.47 -5.79
C PHE A 76 10.62 -2.85 -7.26
N GLY A 77 9.53 -3.57 -7.53
CA GLY A 77 9.17 -4.01 -8.89
C GLY A 77 8.85 -2.85 -9.83
N VAL A 78 8.08 -1.86 -9.38
CA VAL A 78 7.66 -0.73 -10.22
C VAL A 78 8.76 0.34 -10.32
N SER A 79 9.79 0.32 -9.46
CA SER A 79 10.86 1.32 -9.52
C SER A 79 11.94 1.04 -10.56
N GLN A 80 12.02 -0.18 -11.10
CA GLN A 80 13.02 -0.58 -12.08
C GLN A 80 12.64 -0.16 -13.51
N PRO A 81 13.60 0.16 -14.41
CA PRO A 81 13.33 0.48 -15.82
C PRO A 81 12.64 -0.68 -16.55
N ASP A 82 13.20 -1.88 -16.40
CA ASP A 82 12.60 -3.15 -16.85
C ASP A 82 11.65 -3.65 -15.75
N GLU A 83 10.41 -3.21 -15.84
CA GLU A 83 9.38 -3.56 -14.85
C GLU A 83 9.11 -5.06 -14.88
N ASN A 84 9.54 -5.77 -13.84
CA ASN A 84 9.13 -7.15 -13.66
C ASN A 84 7.69 -7.17 -13.12
N PHE A 85 6.75 -7.46 -14.03
CA PHE A 85 5.32 -7.48 -13.79
C PHE A 85 4.92 -8.37 -12.59
N SER A 86 5.67 -9.44 -12.32
CA SER A 86 5.39 -10.37 -11.22
C SER A 86 5.48 -9.71 -9.84
N PHE A 87 6.47 -8.82 -9.62
CA PHE A 87 6.61 -8.10 -8.34
C PHE A 87 5.50 -7.08 -8.13
N ARG A 88 5.02 -6.45 -9.22
CA ARG A 88 3.86 -5.54 -9.16
C ARG A 88 2.59 -6.29 -8.78
N VAL A 89 2.32 -7.42 -9.44
CA VAL A 89 1.13 -8.25 -9.15
C VAL A 89 1.18 -8.78 -7.73
N THR A 90 2.32 -9.33 -7.30
CA THR A 90 2.48 -9.91 -5.96
C THR A 90 2.31 -8.85 -4.87
N GLY A 91 2.91 -7.67 -5.05
CA GLY A 91 2.80 -6.58 -4.08
C GLY A 91 1.38 -6.00 -3.98
N MET A 92 0.65 -5.93 -5.10
CA MET A 92 -0.77 -5.57 -5.09
C MET A 92 -1.64 -6.64 -4.43
N ALA A 93 -1.44 -7.92 -4.79
CA ALA A 93 -2.18 -9.03 -4.23
C ALA A 93 -2.08 -9.07 -2.70
N LEU A 94 -0.88 -8.96 -2.14
CA LEU A 94 -0.69 -8.93 -0.68
C LEU A 94 -1.42 -7.77 0.00
N THR A 95 -1.51 -6.60 -0.66
CA THR A 95 -2.21 -5.45 -0.09
C THR A 95 -3.72 -5.60 -0.16
N PHE A 96 -4.24 -6.19 -1.24
CA PHE A 96 -5.65 -6.57 -1.32
C PHE A 96 -6.01 -7.64 -0.30
N THR A 97 -5.12 -8.61 -0.05
CA THR A 97 -5.27 -9.59 1.03
C THR A 97 -5.46 -8.88 2.37
N VAL A 98 -4.59 -7.93 2.73
CA VAL A 98 -4.72 -7.19 4.00
C VAL A 98 -6.06 -6.44 4.08
N LEU A 99 -6.46 -5.75 3.01
CA LEU A 99 -7.75 -5.05 2.97
C LEU A 99 -8.93 -6.00 3.13
N PHE A 100 -8.94 -7.11 2.41
CA PHE A 100 -10.02 -8.08 2.40
C PHE A 100 -10.17 -8.75 3.76
N PHE A 101 -9.09 -9.30 4.31
CA PHE A 101 -9.11 -9.98 5.60
C PHE A 101 -9.45 -9.04 6.75
N SER A 102 -8.91 -7.81 6.75
CA SER A 102 -9.26 -6.83 7.80
C SER A 102 -10.74 -6.44 7.72
N SER A 103 -11.26 -6.19 6.51
CA SER A 103 -12.67 -5.84 6.33
C SER A 103 -13.60 -7.00 6.70
N ALA A 104 -13.29 -8.22 6.28
CA ALA A 104 -14.07 -9.41 6.60
C ALA A 104 -14.12 -9.67 8.11
N TRP A 105 -12.96 -9.55 8.80
CA TRP A 105 -12.90 -9.67 10.25
C TRP A 105 -13.81 -8.66 10.95
N LEU A 106 -13.74 -7.39 10.57
CA LEU A 106 -14.55 -6.32 11.16
C LEU A 106 -16.05 -6.55 10.95
N LEU A 107 -16.46 -7.02 9.77
CA LEU A 107 -17.86 -7.34 9.49
C LEU A 107 -18.35 -8.52 10.34
N ILE A 108 -17.57 -9.60 10.42
CA ILE A 108 -17.92 -10.78 11.22
C ILE A 108 -18.03 -10.41 12.71
N ALA A 109 -17.08 -9.63 13.22
CA ALA A 109 -17.07 -9.20 14.60
C ALA A 109 -18.24 -8.25 14.91
N PHE A 110 -18.62 -7.37 13.99
CA PHE A 110 -19.83 -6.55 14.11
C PHE A 110 -21.11 -7.40 14.21
N PHE A 111 -21.27 -8.42 13.36
CA PHE A 111 -22.44 -9.31 13.42
C PHE A 111 -22.50 -10.13 14.71
N HIS A 112 -21.36 -10.63 15.20
CA HIS A 112 -21.33 -11.32 16.51
C HIS A 112 -21.70 -10.38 17.66
N ALA A 113 -21.23 -9.14 17.65
CA ALA A 113 -21.55 -8.16 18.69
C ALA A 113 -23.03 -7.71 18.65
N GLY A 114 -23.68 -7.70 17.48
CA GLY A 114 -25.10 -7.35 17.34
C GLY A 114 -26.08 -8.48 17.65
N LEU A 115 -25.60 -9.72 17.79
CA LEU A 115 -26.40 -10.91 18.15
C LEU A 115 -26.30 -11.28 19.64
N ALA A 116 -25.44 -10.58 20.40
CA ALA A 116 -25.26 -10.73 21.86
C ALA A 116 -25.96 -9.60 22.62
#